data_AF-A0A9X9MEQ5-F1
#
_entry.id   AF-A0A9X9MEQ5-F1
#
_cell.length_a   1.000
_cell.length_b   1.000
_cell.length_c   1.000
_cell.angle_alpha   90.00
_cell.angle_beta   90.00
_cell.angle_gamma   90.00
#
_symmetry.space_group_name_H-M   'P 1'
#
loop_
_entity.id
_entity.type
_entity.pdbx_description
1 polymer ?
#
loop_
_entity_poly.entity_id
_entity_poly.type
_entity_poly.pdbx_seq_one_letter_code
_entity_poly.pdbx_strand_id
1 'polypeptide(L)'
;MLSAKEFVRLASALSSLFVVASAWAIEEGATCANDRWTGDDLIRIRDQNCSWGTHEYMLNHLPNLPFFKKGGGQQSMNFFVRLPKTGAEGTYHQGESSNNYAAFDRNCNFDRVVRISNFDHMRGAEIQQNQITNCRRGYHEL
;
A
#
# COMPACT_ATOMS: atom_id res chain seq x y z
N MET A 1 -39.71 -3.51 9.22
CA MET A 1 -38.55 -4.26 9.74
C MET A 1 -37.93 -5.02 8.57
N LEU A 2 -36.75 -4.61 8.08
CA LEU A 2 -36.05 -5.38 7.06
C LEU A 2 -35.59 -6.72 7.66
N SER A 3 -35.79 -7.80 6.91
CA SER A 3 -35.43 -9.16 7.33
C SER A 3 -33.91 -9.28 7.45
N ALA A 4 -33.42 -9.98 8.48
CA ALA A 4 -31.99 -10.22 8.72
C ALA A 4 -31.23 -10.76 7.48
N LYS A 5 -31.93 -11.42 6.55
CA LYS A 5 -31.37 -11.91 5.28
C LYS A 5 -31.02 -10.80 4.27
N GLU A 6 -31.72 -9.67 4.28
CA GLU A 6 -31.40 -8.53 3.43
C GLU A 6 -30.19 -7.76 3.97
N PHE A 7 -30.04 -7.69 5.29
CA PHE A 7 -28.90 -7.06 5.95
C PHE A 7 -27.59 -7.85 5.71
N VAL A 8 -27.64 -9.18 5.78
CA VAL A 8 -26.48 -10.05 5.47
C VAL A 8 -26.09 -9.95 3.99
N ARG A 9 -27.07 -9.85 3.07
CA ARG A 9 -26.79 -9.64 1.63
C ARG A 9 -26.16 -8.29 1.35
N LEU A 10 -26.63 -7.22 2.00
CA LEU A 10 -26.02 -5.90 1.89
C LEU A 10 -24.58 -5.89 2.43
N ALA A 11 -24.34 -6.54 3.57
CA ALA A 11 -23.00 -6.66 4.15
C ALA A 11 -22.05 -7.44 3.23
N SER A 12 -22.50 -8.55 2.63
CA SER A 12 -21.68 -9.32 1.68
C SER A 12 -21.36 -8.56 0.38
N ALA A 13 -22.32 -7.78 -0.14
CA ALA A 13 -22.13 -6.94 -1.33
C ALA A 13 -21.21 -5.74 -1.05
N LEU A 14 -21.30 -5.15 0.14
CA LEU A 14 -20.38 -4.09 0.58
C LEU A 14 -18.98 -4.63 0.82
N SER A 15 -18.84 -5.78 1.49
CA SER A 15 -17.51 -6.40 1.68
C SER A 15 -16.85 -6.78 0.36
N SER A 16 -17.61 -7.20 -0.66
CA SER A 16 -17.04 -7.38 -1.99
C SER A 16 -16.74 -6.06 -2.69
N LEU A 17 -17.59 -5.03 -2.60
CA LEU A 17 -17.31 -3.70 -3.17
C LEU A 17 -16.03 -3.04 -2.61
N PHE A 18 -15.76 -3.18 -1.32
CA PHE A 18 -14.54 -2.62 -0.70
C PHE A 18 -13.27 -3.37 -1.08
N VAL A 19 -13.34 -4.71 -1.17
CA VAL A 19 -12.23 -5.54 -1.69
C VAL A 19 -12.00 -5.26 -3.17
N VAL A 20 -13.07 -5.03 -3.92
CA VAL A 20 -13.00 -4.72 -5.35
C VAL A 20 -12.35 -3.36 -5.55
N ALA A 21 -12.83 -2.27 -4.93
CA ALA A 21 -12.32 -0.91 -5.17
C ALA A 21 -10.82 -0.72 -4.86
N SER A 22 -10.28 -1.40 -3.83
CA SER A 22 -8.85 -1.34 -3.50
C SER A 22 -7.98 -2.15 -4.47
N ALA A 23 -8.53 -3.19 -5.11
CA ALA A 23 -7.84 -3.97 -6.14
C ALA A 23 -7.60 -3.17 -7.43
N TRP A 24 -8.58 -2.38 -7.92
CA TRP A 24 -8.40 -1.58 -9.15
C TRP A 24 -7.28 -0.55 -9.04
N ALA A 25 -7.09 0.03 -7.84
CA ALA A 25 -6.06 1.04 -7.65
C ALA A 25 -4.64 0.45 -7.63
N ILE A 26 -4.46 -0.77 -7.11
CA ILE A 26 -3.16 -1.45 -7.10
C ILE A 26 -2.81 -2.02 -8.47
N GLU A 27 -3.80 -2.54 -9.22
CA GLU A 27 -3.62 -3.17 -10.54
C GLU A 27 -3.04 -2.23 -11.61
N GLU A 28 -3.28 -0.92 -11.50
CA GLU A 28 -2.74 0.06 -12.44
C GLU A 28 -1.21 0.22 -12.34
N GLY A 29 -0.61 -0.18 -11.22
CA GLY A 29 0.81 0.05 -10.96
C GLY A 29 1.14 1.51 -10.63
N ALA A 30 2.43 1.82 -10.60
CA ALA A 30 2.90 3.17 -10.30
C ALA A 30 4.26 3.46 -10.94
N THR A 31 4.50 4.74 -11.22
CA THR A 31 5.77 5.24 -11.75
C THR A 31 6.27 6.36 -10.84
N CYS A 32 7.52 6.28 -10.40
CA CYS A 32 8.12 7.25 -9.50
C CYS A 32 9.61 7.48 -9.76
N ALA A 33 9.98 8.73 -10.01
CA ALA A 33 11.35 9.08 -10.40
C ALA A 33 11.81 8.21 -11.59
N ASN A 34 12.82 7.36 -11.40
CA ASN A 34 13.34 6.47 -12.45
C ASN A 34 12.87 5.01 -12.29
N ASP A 35 11.95 4.76 -11.35
CA ASP A 35 11.43 3.46 -11.01
C ASP A 35 9.97 3.32 -11.45
N ARG A 36 9.57 2.10 -11.76
CA ARG A 36 8.20 1.71 -12.14
C ARG A 36 7.84 0.32 -11.62
N TRP A 37 6.59 0.13 -11.22
CA TRP A 37 6.07 -1.16 -10.75
C TRP A 37 4.73 -1.42 -11.43
N THR A 38 4.55 -2.62 -11.94
CA THR A 38 3.26 -3.08 -12.46
C THR A 38 2.28 -3.36 -11.30
N GLY A 39 1.01 -3.59 -11.61
CA GLY A 39 0.06 -4.02 -10.60
C GLY A 39 0.45 -5.34 -9.93
N ASP A 40 0.90 -6.32 -10.73
CA ASP A 40 1.35 -7.63 -10.24
C ASP A 40 2.53 -7.50 -9.27
N ASP A 41 3.45 -6.56 -9.53
CA ASP A 41 4.57 -6.28 -8.65
C ASP A 41 4.10 -5.78 -7.28
N LEU A 42 3.16 -4.83 -7.27
CA LEU A 42 2.61 -4.26 -6.04
C LEU A 42 1.75 -5.28 -5.27
N ILE A 43 0.99 -6.12 -5.98
CA ILE A 43 0.22 -7.23 -5.40
C ILE A 43 1.18 -8.23 -4.73
N ARG A 44 2.25 -8.63 -5.42
CA ARG A 44 3.28 -9.51 -4.85
C ARG A 44 3.93 -8.91 -3.60
N ILE A 45 4.21 -7.61 -3.61
CA ILE A 45 4.78 -6.90 -2.45
C ILE A 45 3.79 -6.88 -1.28
N ARG A 46 2.50 -6.63 -1.54
CA ARG A 46 1.45 -6.74 -0.53
C ARG A 46 1.45 -8.13 0.08
N ASP A 47 1.41 -9.17 -0.74
CA ASP A 47 1.28 -10.55 -0.27
C ASP A 47 2.53 -11.06 0.48
N GLN A 48 3.71 -10.49 0.22
CA GLN A 48 4.92 -10.73 1.01
C GLN A 48 4.90 -10.04 2.38
N ASN A 49 4.17 -8.93 2.52
CA ASN A 49 4.14 -8.09 3.72
C ASN A 49 2.84 -8.24 4.51
N CYS A 50 1.92 -9.07 4.07
CA CYS A 50 0.63 -9.28 4.69
C CYS A 50 0.38 -10.76 4.98
N SER A 51 -0.33 -11.05 6.05
CA SER A 51 -0.75 -12.41 6.38
C SER A 51 -2.09 -12.43 7.09
N TRP A 52 -2.75 -13.59 7.08
CA TRP A 52 -3.95 -13.81 7.88
C TRP A 52 -3.55 -13.91 9.36
N GLY A 53 -3.96 -12.92 10.14
CA GLY A 53 -3.98 -13.00 11.59
C GLY A 53 -5.17 -13.83 12.08
N THR A 54 -5.48 -13.72 13.37
CA THR A 54 -6.55 -14.52 14.00
C THR A 54 -7.95 -14.25 13.43
N HIS A 55 -8.19 -13.04 12.89
CA HIS A 55 -9.52 -12.64 12.38
C HIS A 55 -9.48 -11.76 11.12
N GLU A 56 -8.30 -11.32 10.68
CA GLU A 56 -8.18 -10.34 9.59
C GLU A 56 -6.87 -10.53 8.81
N TYR A 57 -6.89 -10.20 7.52
CA TYR A 57 -5.69 -10.05 6.70
C TYR A 57 -5.03 -8.72 7.06
N MET A 58 -3.78 -8.76 7.53
CA MET A 58 -3.12 -7.59 8.12
C MET A 58 -1.65 -7.52 7.76
N LEU A 59 -1.11 -6.29 7.80
CA LEU A 59 0.31 -6.03 7.59
C LEU A 59 1.13 -6.71 8.69
N ASN A 60 2.18 -7.38 8.25
CA ASN A 60 3.20 -7.95 9.11
C ASN A 60 4.09 -6.82 9.67
N HIS A 61 4.64 -7.03 10.86
CA HIS A 61 5.65 -6.14 11.46
C HIS A 61 5.22 -4.65 11.56
N LEU A 62 3.93 -4.37 11.74
CA LEU A 62 3.39 -3.01 11.89
C LEU A 62 4.22 -2.07 12.79
N PRO A 63 4.72 -2.49 13.99
CA PRO A 63 5.52 -1.61 14.84
C PRO A 63 6.84 -1.13 14.20
N ASN A 64 7.33 -1.84 13.19
CA ASN A 64 8.58 -1.52 12.51
C ASN A 64 8.37 -0.74 11.21
N LEU A 65 7.12 -0.61 10.74
CA LEU A 65 6.81 0.11 9.52
C LEU A 65 6.69 1.60 9.82
N PRO A 66 7.34 2.47 9.04
CA PRO A 66 7.06 3.90 9.09
C PRO A 66 5.58 4.14 8.80
N PHE A 67 5.02 5.17 9.41
CA PHE A 67 3.59 5.46 9.26
C PHE A 67 3.28 6.94 9.13
N PHE A 68 2.18 7.28 8.47
CA PHE A 68 1.64 8.63 8.39
C PHE A 68 0.21 8.63 8.91
N LYS A 69 -0.09 9.50 9.87
CA LYS A 69 -1.45 9.70 10.37
C LYS A 69 -2.19 10.67 9.44
N LYS A 70 -3.22 10.18 8.74
CA LYS A 70 -4.13 11.01 7.91
C LYS A 70 -5.11 11.86 8.74
N GLY A 71 -5.15 11.66 10.06
CA GLY A 71 -6.10 12.26 11.00
C GLY A 71 -7.25 11.32 11.36
N GLY A 72 -7.58 11.21 12.66
CA GLY A 72 -8.70 10.39 13.20
C GLY A 72 -8.44 8.88 13.30
N GLY A 73 -7.93 8.37 14.43
CA GLY A 73 -7.85 6.92 14.72
C GLY A 73 -6.82 6.08 13.92
N GLN A 74 -6.63 4.82 14.31
CA GLN A 74 -5.59 3.93 13.73
C GLN A 74 -5.90 3.43 12.31
N GLN A 75 -7.18 3.36 11.90
CA GLN A 75 -7.56 3.04 10.51
C GLN A 75 -7.26 4.18 9.53
N SER A 76 -6.96 5.37 10.05
CA SER A 76 -6.55 6.53 9.25
C SER A 76 -5.03 6.64 9.14
N MET A 77 -4.29 5.54 9.32
CA MET A 77 -2.84 5.51 9.18
C MET A 77 -2.45 4.79 7.89
N ASN A 78 -1.53 5.40 7.15
CA ASN A 78 -0.78 4.70 6.11
C ASN A 78 0.50 4.16 6.73
N PHE A 79 0.81 2.90 6.48
CA PHE A 79 2.08 2.27 6.74
C PHE A 79 2.84 2.12 5.43
N PHE A 80 4.15 2.31 5.49
CA PHE A 80 5.01 2.38 4.31
C PHE A 80 5.90 1.15 4.19
N VAL A 81 5.69 0.37 3.14
CA VAL A 81 6.53 -0.77 2.78
C VAL A 81 7.52 -0.32 1.70
N ARG A 82 8.81 -0.51 1.93
CA ARG A 82 9.87 -0.06 1.00
C ARG A 82 9.80 -0.85 -0.30
N LEU A 83 9.84 -0.14 -1.43
CA LEU A 83 9.82 -0.76 -2.75
C LEU A 83 11.23 -1.05 -3.25
N PRO A 84 11.44 -2.21 -3.89
CA PRO A 84 12.69 -2.51 -4.57
C PRO A 84 12.89 -1.52 -5.72
N LYS A 85 14.16 -1.17 -5.98
CA LYS A 85 14.50 -0.34 -7.13
C LYS A 85 14.25 -1.10 -8.43
N THR A 86 13.66 -0.42 -9.42
CA THR A 86 13.40 -0.96 -10.74
C THR A 86 14.05 -0.08 -11.80
N GLY A 87 14.70 -0.69 -12.77
CA GLY A 87 15.31 0.04 -13.88
C GLY A 87 14.25 0.61 -14.85
N ALA A 88 14.73 1.31 -15.88
CA ALA A 88 13.91 1.89 -16.94
C ALA A 88 13.10 0.86 -17.78
N GLU A 89 13.19 -0.42 -17.47
CA GLU A 89 12.41 -1.49 -18.12
C GLU A 89 11.69 -2.41 -17.09
N GLY A 90 11.60 -2.00 -15.82
CA GLY A 90 11.03 -2.85 -14.77
C GLY A 90 11.96 -3.97 -14.30
N THR A 91 13.24 -3.94 -14.71
CA THR A 91 14.26 -4.86 -14.22
C THR A 91 14.57 -4.59 -12.75
N TYR A 92 14.38 -5.58 -11.89
CA TYR A 92 14.70 -5.47 -10.47
C TYR A 92 16.20 -5.47 -10.21
N HIS A 93 16.69 -4.43 -9.55
CA HIS A 93 18.06 -4.40 -9.06
C HIS A 93 18.12 -5.08 -7.68
N GLN A 94 18.55 -6.34 -7.65
CA GLN A 94 18.66 -7.09 -6.39
C GLN A 94 19.56 -6.34 -5.39
N GLY A 95 19.05 -6.14 -4.18
CA GLY A 95 19.78 -5.49 -3.08
C GLY A 95 19.71 -3.96 -3.06
N GLU A 96 19.28 -3.31 -4.15
CA GLU A 96 19.08 -1.86 -4.17
C GLU A 96 17.64 -1.54 -3.77
N SER A 97 17.49 -0.86 -2.64
CA SER A 97 16.18 -0.41 -2.18
C SER A 97 16.02 1.09 -2.46
N SER A 98 14.86 1.43 -3.02
CA SER A 98 14.56 2.79 -3.46
C SER A 98 14.06 3.66 -2.30
N ASN A 99 14.01 4.97 -2.48
CA ASN A 99 13.31 5.87 -1.56
C ASN A 99 11.80 5.95 -1.87
N ASN A 100 11.28 4.94 -2.56
CA ASN A 100 9.87 4.80 -2.89
C ASN A 100 9.24 3.71 -2.03
N TYR A 101 7.98 3.91 -1.68
CA TYR A 101 7.24 3.13 -0.71
C TYR A 101 5.82 2.91 -1.20
N ALA A 102 5.30 1.70 -1.02
CA ALA A 102 3.86 1.45 -1.13
C ALA A 102 3.20 1.76 0.21
N ALA A 103 2.14 2.57 0.15
CA ALA A 103 1.33 2.94 1.30
C ALA A 103 0.14 1.98 1.42
N PHE A 104 0.01 1.36 2.57
CA PHE A 104 -1.08 0.45 2.91
C PHE A 104 -1.71 0.86 4.24
N ASP A 105 -2.99 0.59 4.45
CA ASP A 105 -3.56 0.61 5.80
C ASP A 105 -3.21 -0.67 6.57
N ARG A 106 -3.63 -0.74 7.85
CA ARG A 106 -3.41 -1.92 8.70
C ARG A 106 -3.94 -3.23 8.07
N ASN A 107 -5.02 -3.14 7.31
CA ASN A 107 -5.74 -4.26 6.70
C ASN A 107 -5.25 -4.57 5.29
N CYS A 108 -4.05 -4.10 4.92
CA CYS A 108 -3.42 -4.34 3.63
C CYS A 108 -4.17 -3.74 2.44
N ASN A 109 -5.05 -2.76 2.67
CA ASN A 109 -5.64 -2.00 1.58
C ASN A 109 -4.60 -1.02 1.05
N PHE A 110 -4.33 -1.13 -0.25
CA PHE A 110 -3.41 -0.25 -0.95
C PHE A 110 -4.01 1.15 -1.12
N ASP A 111 -3.23 2.18 -0.83
CA ASP A 111 -3.59 3.59 -1.05
C ASP A 111 -2.91 4.14 -2.30
N ARG A 112 -1.57 4.15 -2.29
CA ARG A 112 -0.74 4.73 -3.37
C ARG A 112 0.73 4.35 -3.24
N VAL A 113 1.53 4.68 -4.24
CA VAL A 113 3.00 4.73 -4.11
C VAL A 113 3.45 6.16 -3.84
N VAL A 114 4.42 6.31 -2.94
CA VAL A 114 5.02 7.60 -2.56
C VAL A 114 6.54 7.52 -2.58
N ARG A 115 7.18 8.66 -2.81
CA ARG A 115 8.58 8.87 -2.48
C ARG A 115 8.65 9.58 -1.14
N ILE A 116 9.49 9.07 -0.24
CA ILE A 116 9.74 9.70 1.06
C ILE A 116 11.16 10.27 1.04
N SER A 117 11.29 11.59 1.19
CA SER A 117 12.59 12.26 1.21
C SER A 117 13.31 12.02 2.56
N ASN A 118 14.65 11.91 2.50
CA ASN A 118 15.52 11.77 3.67
C ASN A 118 15.20 10.55 4.56
N PHE A 119 14.85 9.41 3.94
CA PHE A 119 14.29 8.27 4.66
C PHE A 119 14.97 6.95 4.31
N ASP A 120 16.20 6.75 4.82
CA ASP A 120 16.92 5.48 4.62
C ASP A 120 16.75 4.49 5.78
N HIS A 121 16.49 4.92 7.03
CA HIS A 121 16.66 4.03 8.19
C HIS A 121 15.70 4.18 9.40
N MET A 122 14.52 4.79 9.27
CA MET A 122 13.65 4.97 10.45
C MET A 122 12.55 3.91 10.54
N ARG A 123 12.88 2.77 11.15
CA ARG A 123 11.89 1.74 11.52
C ARG A 123 10.87 2.34 12.49
N GLY A 124 9.58 2.16 12.22
CA GLY A 124 8.50 2.52 13.14
C GLY A 124 8.32 4.03 13.39
N ALA A 125 8.93 4.90 12.59
CA ALA A 125 8.83 6.34 12.78
C ALA A 125 7.60 6.94 12.07
N GLU A 126 7.04 7.98 12.69
CA GLU A 126 6.01 8.81 12.06
C GLU A 126 6.63 9.69 10.97
N ILE A 127 6.08 9.60 9.76
CA ILE A 127 6.40 10.44 8.62
C ILE A 127 5.57 11.72 8.68
N GLN A 128 6.19 12.86 8.40
CA GLN A 128 5.48 14.13 8.24
C GLN A 128 4.98 14.30 6.80
N GLN A 129 3.82 14.94 6.61
CA GLN A 129 3.20 15.13 5.29
C GLN A 129 4.15 15.80 4.28
N ASN A 130 4.99 16.73 4.71
CA ASN A 130 5.95 17.45 3.87
C ASN A 130 7.13 16.57 3.41
N GLN A 131 7.31 15.38 3.97
CA GLN A 131 8.31 14.39 3.52
C GLN A 131 7.76 13.47 2.43
N ILE A 132 6.43 13.48 2.19
CA ILE A 132 5.74 12.58 1.29
C ILE A 132 5.50 13.27 -0.05
N THR A 133 6.04 12.68 -1.11
CA THR A 133 5.74 13.06 -2.50
C THR A 133 4.97 11.94 -3.18
N ASN A 134 3.77 12.23 -3.70
CA ASN A 134 2.97 11.22 -4.40
C ASN A 134 3.62 10.84 -5.74
N CYS A 135 3.69 9.55 -6.02
CA CYS A 135 4.12 9.05 -7.33
C CYS A 135 2.96 9.06 -8.32
N ARG A 136 3.28 8.93 -9.62
CA ARG A 136 2.25 8.88 -10.66
C ARG A 136 1.58 7.50 -10.64
N ARG A 137 0.24 7.49 -10.57
CA ARG A 137 -0.57 6.28 -10.72
C ARG A 137 -0.46 5.76 -12.15
N GLY A 138 -0.33 4.44 -12.31
CA GLY A 138 -0.12 3.81 -13.62
C GLY A 138 1.35 3.46 -13.90
N TYR A 139 1.55 2.45 -14.74
CA TYR A 139 2.82 2.16 -15.37
C TYR A 139 3.00 3.06 -16.61
N HIS A 140 3.96 3.98 -16.58
CA HIS A 140 4.23 4.94 -17.66
C HIS A 140 5.68 4.82 -18.13
N GLU A 141 5.91 5.13 -19.40
CA GLU A 141 7.26 5.35 -19.92
C GLU A 141 7.89 6.58 -19.26
N LEU A 142 9.21 6.52 -19.03
CA LEU A 142 10.01 7.54 -18.34
C LEU A 142 10.59 8.55 -19.31
#